data_AF-A0A452YVT4-F1
#
_entry.id   AF-A0A452YVT4-F1
#
_cell.length_a   1.000
_cell.length_b   1.000
_cell.length_c   1.000
_cell.angle_alpha   90.00
_cell.angle_beta   90.00
_cell.angle_gamma   90.00
#
_symmetry.space_group_name_H-M   'P 1'
#
loop_
_entity.id
_entity.type
_entity.pdbx_description
1 polymer ?
#
loop_
_entity_poly.entity_id
_entity_poly.type
_entity_poly.pdbx_seq_one_letter_code
_entity_poly.pdbx_strand_id
1 'polypeptide(L)'
;MDLYVFATPYRIGWDYYTRAHQHTFEIKSWEEAGEMEYVKLHGVAIFLMPSGMLGTLLSLIDVIPLFSNTIWGQDANLAFLQKHMGASFNKRSQPWAANIRKEDVHSGDFLALSKIRGRWGGFQTLEKWVTGAFAGHTAVCLKDENGTLWVAESGYENKKGEEVIAIVPWDEWWGVALKDDSNPQVALLPLHPDVRSRFNESAAWEFARSMYGKPYGYHNMIFSWIDTMSENYPPPLDANLVMAAMSMWTRLQPHYASNMWNEALNKRLGTEQLDLHGIISETERRGMSFNQLLTIPEQDEWEYSDGKSTTCVAFILAMYKAAGVFAPFTESIQVTEFTIRDAYMLRIFEDNRTRLPGWCNGDADGLPFCQILGEYKMELPEYNTIQPYANMNENCPSSPPTYDRPLRC
;
A
#
# COMPACT_ATOMS: atom_id res chain seq x y z
N MET A 1 -15.88 14.98 27.44
CA MET A 1 -15.36 13.73 28.00
C MET A 1 -14.57 13.08 26.90
N ASP A 2 -13.32 12.72 27.20
CA ASP A 2 -12.45 12.04 26.26
C ASP A 2 -12.68 10.53 26.39
N LEU A 3 -12.54 9.79 25.29
CA LEU A 3 -12.63 8.33 25.29
C LEU A 3 -11.23 7.79 25.57
N TYR A 4 -11.12 6.94 26.58
CA TYR A 4 -9.90 6.23 26.90
C TYR A 4 -10.11 4.77 26.55
N VAL A 5 -9.27 4.24 25.66
CA VAL A 5 -9.26 2.82 25.30
C VAL A 5 -8.11 2.16 26.07
N PHE A 6 -8.44 1.13 26.83
CA PHE A 6 -7.50 0.33 27.62
C PHE A 6 -7.32 -0.99 26.89
N ALA A 7 -6.13 -1.23 26.35
CA ALA A 7 -5.85 -2.45 25.60
C ALA A 7 -4.72 -3.26 26.23
N THR A 8 -4.91 -4.57 26.13
CA THR A 8 -3.86 -5.59 26.25
C THR A 8 -3.97 -6.47 25.00
N PRO A 9 -2.98 -7.34 24.71
CA PRO A 9 -3.13 -8.36 23.68
C PRO A 9 -4.37 -9.27 23.86
N TYR A 10 -4.89 -9.36 25.09
CA TYR A 10 -5.98 -10.24 25.49
C TYR A 10 -7.35 -9.54 25.41
N ARG A 11 -7.41 -8.22 25.60
CA ARG A 11 -8.67 -7.49 25.61
C ARG A 11 -8.57 -6.03 25.22
N ILE A 12 -9.75 -5.47 24.93
CA ILE A 12 -9.97 -4.04 24.84
C ILE A 12 -11.14 -3.68 25.75
N GLY A 13 -10.91 -2.73 26.64
CA GLY A 13 -11.95 -2.01 27.36
C GLY A 13 -11.90 -0.54 26.98
N TRP A 14 -12.98 0.19 27.27
CA TRP A 14 -12.99 1.62 27.09
C TRP A 14 -13.87 2.28 28.14
N ASP A 15 -13.51 3.51 28.48
CA ASP A 15 -14.31 4.33 29.38
C ASP A 15 -14.14 5.83 29.06
N TYR A 16 -15.02 6.65 29.61
CA TYR A 16 -15.08 8.08 29.34
C TYR A 16 -14.63 8.87 30.56
N TYR A 17 -13.55 9.63 30.40
CA TYR A 17 -13.02 10.44 31.49
C TYR A 17 -12.89 11.91 31.10
N THR A 18 -12.95 12.78 32.09
CA THR A 18 -12.56 14.19 31.95
C THR A 18 -11.08 14.33 32.27
N ARG A 19 -10.36 15.26 31.65
CA ARG A 19 -8.93 15.49 31.97
C ARG A 19 -8.67 15.94 33.41
N ALA A 20 -9.69 16.46 34.08
CA ALA A 20 -9.63 16.84 35.48
C ALA A 20 -10.05 15.65 36.36
N HIS A 21 -9.49 15.59 37.57
CA HIS A 21 -9.75 14.58 38.61
C HIS A 21 -9.08 13.22 38.38
N GLN A 22 -9.06 12.42 39.46
CA GLN A 22 -8.55 11.07 39.47
C GLN A 22 -9.67 10.11 39.06
N HIS A 23 -9.36 9.22 38.13
CA HIS A 23 -10.29 8.23 37.58
C HIS A 23 -9.75 6.81 37.80
N THR A 24 -10.65 5.83 37.86
CA THR A 24 -10.29 4.43 38.08
C THR A 24 -10.96 3.56 37.03
N PHE A 25 -10.17 2.86 36.22
CA PHE A 25 -10.63 1.81 35.34
C PHE A 25 -10.46 0.44 36.04
N GLU A 26 -11.55 -0.29 36.26
CA GLU A 26 -11.53 -1.56 36.98
C GLU A 26 -11.62 -2.76 36.03
N ILE A 27 -10.60 -3.60 36.04
CA ILE A 27 -10.62 -4.91 35.39
C ILE A 27 -11.14 -5.94 36.40
N LYS A 28 -12.42 -6.32 36.27
CA LYS A 28 -13.11 -7.20 37.23
C LYS A 28 -12.58 -8.64 37.25
N SER A 29 -12.09 -9.11 36.11
CA SER A 29 -11.49 -10.44 35.97
C SER A 29 -10.59 -10.47 34.75
N TRP A 30 -9.44 -11.13 34.88
CA TRP A 30 -8.55 -11.44 33.75
C TRP A 30 -9.21 -12.50 32.88
N GLU A 31 -9.17 -12.34 31.55
CA GLU A 31 -9.75 -13.35 30.64
C GLU A 31 -8.97 -14.64 30.69
N GLU A 32 -7.65 -14.54 30.81
CA GLU A 32 -6.73 -15.67 30.86
C GLU A 32 -5.59 -15.41 31.86
N ALA A 33 -4.95 -16.49 32.31
CA ALA A 33 -3.80 -16.40 33.21
C ALA A 33 -2.64 -15.58 32.62
N GLY A 34 -2.46 -15.64 31.29
CA GLY A 34 -1.45 -14.88 30.56
C GLY A 34 -1.66 -13.36 30.62
N GLU A 35 -2.91 -12.89 30.65
CA GLU A 35 -3.22 -11.45 30.69
C GLU A 35 -2.66 -10.78 31.95
N MET A 36 -2.81 -11.45 33.10
CA MET A 36 -2.30 -10.94 34.37
C MET A 36 -0.76 -10.87 34.36
N GLU A 37 -0.08 -11.86 33.78
CA GLU A 37 1.37 -11.89 33.66
C GLU A 37 1.86 -10.74 32.76
N TYR A 38 1.21 -10.57 31.60
CA TYR A 38 1.48 -9.50 30.67
C TYR A 38 1.32 -8.12 31.31
N VAL A 39 0.21 -7.87 32.00
CA VAL A 39 -0.06 -6.57 32.65
C VAL A 39 0.96 -6.27 33.74
N LYS A 40 1.46 -7.27 34.46
CA LYS A 40 2.53 -7.06 35.46
C LYS A 40 3.86 -6.64 34.82
N LEU A 41 4.16 -7.17 33.64
CA LEU A 41 5.44 -6.92 32.95
C LEU A 41 5.40 -5.64 32.10
N HIS A 42 4.28 -5.38 31.42
CA HIS A 42 4.18 -4.36 30.38
C HIS A 42 3.16 -3.25 30.70
N GLY A 43 2.31 -3.46 31.71
CA GLY A 43 1.19 -2.57 32.01
C GLY A 43 0.01 -2.73 31.06
N VAL A 44 -0.85 -1.73 31.01
CA VAL A 44 -2.01 -1.64 30.11
C VAL A 44 -1.77 -0.48 29.16
N ALA A 45 -1.91 -0.70 27.86
CA ALA A 45 -1.84 0.37 26.87
C ALA A 45 -3.09 1.24 27.00
N ILE A 46 -2.91 2.56 27.15
CA ILE A 46 -4.01 3.51 27.31
C ILE A 46 -3.97 4.50 26.14
N PHE A 47 -4.97 4.42 25.27
CA PHE A 47 -5.15 5.36 24.16
C PHE A 47 -6.13 6.44 24.55
N LEU A 48 -5.68 7.69 24.43
CA LEU A 48 -6.56 8.84 24.55
C LEU A 48 -7.10 9.19 23.17
N MET A 49 -8.42 9.17 23.02
CA MET A 49 -9.13 9.78 21.89
C MET A 49 -9.71 11.13 22.37
N PRO A 50 -9.02 12.26 22.09
CA PRO A 50 -9.46 13.57 22.53
C PRO A 50 -10.84 13.88 21.93
N SER A 51 -11.76 14.41 22.74
CA SER A 51 -13.15 14.72 22.39
C SER A 51 -14.15 13.55 22.40
N GLY A 52 -13.74 12.33 22.80
CA GLY A 52 -14.67 11.21 23.00
C GLY A 52 -15.48 10.85 21.75
N MET A 53 -16.76 10.49 21.90
CA MET A 53 -17.65 10.19 20.75
C MET A 53 -17.73 11.34 19.75
N LEU A 54 -17.52 12.60 20.15
CA LEU A 54 -17.51 13.73 19.23
C LEU A 54 -16.28 13.70 18.32
N GLY A 55 -15.11 13.33 18.86
CA GLY A 55 -13.89 13.12 18.08
C GLY A 55 -14.03 11.94 17.11
N THR A 56 -14.54 10.81 17.61
CA THR A 56 -14.85 9.64 16.77
C THR A 56 -15.89 9.97 15.69
N LEU A 57 -16.94 10.74 16.02
CA LEU A 57 -17.95 11.19 15.06
C LEU A 57 -17.36 12.15 14.03
N LEU A 58 -16.49 13.08 14.44
CA LEU A 58 -15.77 13.98 13.53
C LEU A 58 -14.81 13.22 12.61
N SER A 59 -14.08 12.22 13.11
CA SER A 59 -13.24 11.33 12.29
C SER A 59 -14.08 10.48 11.33
N LEU A 60 -15.24 9.99 11.77
CA LEU A 60 -16.20 9.30 10.89
C LEU A 60 -16.78 10.26 9.84
N ILE A 61 -17.01 11.53 10.17
CA ILE A 61 -17.41 12.57 9.21
C ILE A 61 -16.31 12.84 8.18
N ASP A 62 -15.02 12.77 8.55
CA ASP A 62 -13.92 12.95 7.60
C ASP A 62 -13.70 11.71 6.70
N VAL A 63 -14.03 10.50 7.19
CA VAL A 63 -13.73 9.22 6.48
C VAL A 63 -14.93 8.65 5.71
N ILE A 64 -16.14 8.65 6.26
CA ILE A 64 -17.34 8.08 5.59
C ILE A 64 -17.59 8.71 4.21
N PRO A 65 -17.46 10.04 4.00
CA PRO A 65 -17.71 10.64 2.70
C PRO A 65 -16.77 10.12 1.61
N LEU A 66 -15.55 9.68 1.97
CA LEU A 66 -14.54 9.21 1.02
C LEU A 66 -15.06 8.05 0.15
N PHE A 67 -15.95 7.22 0.70
CA PHE A 67 -16.50 6.05 0.02
C PHE A 67 -17.75 6.37 -0.82
N SER A 68 -18.24 7.61 -0.80
CA SER A 68 -19.40 8.03 -1.58
C SER A 68 -19.07 8.12 -3.07
N ASN A 69 -19.88 7.47 -3.91
CA ASN A 69 -19.74 7.56 -5.37
C ASN A 69 -20.50 8.78 -5.93
N THR A 70 -20.14 9.96 -5.44
CA THR A 70 -20.77 11.25 -5.81
C THR A 70 -19.71 12.33 -5.97
N ILE A 71 -20.08 13.49 -6.52
CA ILE A 71 -19.19 14.66 -6.56
C ILE A 71 -18.79 15.10 -5.15
N TRP A 72 -19.69 15.00 -4.17
CA TRP A 72 -19.36 15.28 -2.77
C TRP A 72 -18.30 14.31 -2.23
N GLY A 73 -18.41 13.01 -2.55
CA GLY A 73 -17.37 12.03 -2.20
C GLY A 73 -16.04 12.34 -2.86
N GLN A 74 -16.05 12.76 -4.14
CA GLN A 74 -14.86 13.20 -4.86
C GLN A 74 -14.19 14.40 -4.19
N ASP A 75 -14.96 15.44 -3.88
CA ASP A 75 -14.47 16.64 -3.21
C ASP A 75 -13.94 16.31 -1.81
N ALA A 76 -14.56 15.36 -1.10
CA ALA A 76 -14.06 14.87 0.19
C ALA A 76 -12.71 14.15 0.07
N ASN A 77 -12.52 13.31 -0.95
CA ASN A 77 -11.23 12.66 -1.23
C ASN A 77 -10.14 13.70 -1.49
N LEU A 78 -10.40 14.68 -2.35
CA LEU A 78 -9.43 15.74 -2.68
C LEU A 78 -9.10 16.60 -1.45
N ALA A 79 -10.11 17.01 -0.68
CA ALA A 79 -9.93 17.76 0.55
C ALA A 79 -9.14 16.98 1.61
N PHE A 80 -9.38 15.68 1.73
CA PHE A 80 -8.64 14.81 2.65
C PHE A 80 -7.15 14.74 2.26
N LEU A 81 -6.85 14.44 1.00
CA LEU A 81 -5.47 14.34 0.50
C LEU A 81 -4.74 15.69 0.63
N GLN A 82 -5.41 16.81 0.31
CA GLN A 82 -4.84 18.14 0.47
C GLN A 82 -4.55 18.48 1.94
N LYS A 83 -5.47 18.13 2.86
CA LYS A 83 -5.35 18.41 4.30
C LYS A 83 -4.25 17.57 4.96
N HIS A 84 -4.15 16.29 4.60
CA HIS A 84 -3.30 15.33 5.30
C HIS A 84 -1.95 15.06 4.60
N MET A 85 -1.84 15.34 3.30
CA MET A 85 -0.64 15.06 2.50
C MET A 85 -0.13 16.27 1.73
N GLY A 86 -0.87 17.39 1.71
CA GLY A 86 -0.52 18.53 0.87
C GLY A 86 -0.74 18.30 -0.63
N ALA A 87 -1.37 17.19 -1.04
CA ALA A 87 -1.58 16.86 -2.45
C ALA A 87 -2.58 17.81 -3.10
N SER A 88 -2.20 18.42 -4.23
CA SER A 88 -3.03 19.46 -4.86
C SER A 88 -4.08 18.88 -5.81
N PHE A 89 -3.73 17.83 -6.58
CA PHE A 89 -4.58 17.27 -7.63
C PHE A 89 -5.27 18.38 -8.43
N ASN A 90 -4.49 19.25 -9.07
CA ASN A 90 -5.04 20.35 -9.86
C ASN A 90 -5.79 19.83 -11.10
N LYS A 91 -6.92 20.46 -11.48
CA LYS A 91 -7.64 20.07 -12.70
C LYS A 91 -6.80 20.30 -13.96
N ARG A 92 -6.85 19.34 -14.88
CA ARG A 92 -6.17 19.37 -16.18
C ARG A 92 -7.06 20.01 -17.24
N SER A 93 -6.41 20.59 -18.25
CA SER A 93 -7.08 20.97 -19.50
C SER A 93 -7.57 19.72 -20.25
N GLN A 94 -8.72 19.82 -20.89
CA GLN A 94 -9.22 18.77 -21.77
C GLN A 94 -8.37 18.66 -23.05
N PRO A 95 -8.32 17.48 -23.69
CA PRO A 95 -9.00 16.24 -23.33
C PRO A 95 -8.34 15.50 -22.13
N TRP A 96 -9.15 14.81 -21.33
CA TRP A 96 -8.67 14.03 -20.18
C TRP A 96 -8.25 12.60 -20.51
N ALA A 97 -8.43 12.17 -21.76
CA ALA A 97 -7.99 10.87 -22.26
C ALA A 97 -7.06 11.09 -23.46
N ALA A 98 -5.89 10.46 -23.41
CA ALA A 98 -4.93 10.49 -24.51
C ALA A 98 -5.33 9.55 -25.64
N ASN A 99 -5.01 9.93 -26.89
CA ASN A 99 -5.12 9.03 -28.03
C ASN A 99 -3.82 8.23 -28.17
N ILE A 100 -3.76 7.11 -27.45
CA ILE A 100 -2.56 6.30 -27.28
C ILE A 100 -2.33 5.43 -28.51
N ARG A 101 -1.12 5.52 -29.07
CA ARG A 101 -0.63 4.59 -30.09
C ARG A 101 0.04 3.40 -29.42
N LYS A 102 -0.52 2.19 -29.58
CA LYS A 102 -0.04 0.98 -28.91
C LYS A 102 1.38 0.59 -29.32
N GLU A 103 1.80 0.98 -30.51
CA GLU A 103 3.17 0.82 -31.01
C GLU A 103 4.19 1.56 -30.13
N ASP A 104 3.81 2.68 -29.52
CA ASP A 104 4.69 3.49 -28.67
C ASP A 104 4.75 3.00 -27.21
N VAL A 105 3.88 2.06 -26.81
CA VAL A 105 3.88 1.43 -25.48
C VAL A 105 4.72 0.16 -25.53
N HIS A 106 5.53 -0.11 -24.51
CA HIS A 106 6.50 -1.19 -24.53
C HIS A 106 6.33 -2.13 -23.32
N SER A 107 6.87 -3.35 -23.45
CA SER A 107 6.98 -4.27 -22.33
C SER A 107 7.75 -3.63 -21.19
N GLY A 108 7.17 -3.70 -19.99
CA GLY A 108 7.72 -3.08 -18.80
C GLY A 108 7.32 -1.62 -18.58
N ASP A 109 6.61 -0.95 -19.49
CA ASP A 109 6.09 0.39 -19.18
C ASP A 109 5.09 0.31 -18.00
N PHE A 110 5.31 1.14 -16.99
CA PHE A 110 4.57 1.11 -15.73
C PHE A 110 3.32 1.97 -15.80
N LEU A 111 2.23 1.52 -15.21
CA LEU A 111 0.99 2.28 -15.07
C LEU A 111 0.77 2.58 -13.59
N ALA A 112 0.74 3.86 -13.23
CA ALA A 112 0.35 4.35 -11.92
C ALA A 112 -1.10 4.86 -11.99
N LEU A 113 -1.95 4.36 -11.10
CA LEU A 113 -3.38 4.68 -11.07
C LEU A 113 -3.73 5.37 -9.75
N SER A 114 -4.61 6.35 -9.83
CA SER A 114 -5.25 6.95 -8.66
C SER A 114 -6.75 7.01 -8.92
N LYS A 115 -7.55 6.60 -7.95
CA LYS A 115 -9.00 6.78 -7.91
C LYS A 115 -9.32 7.75 -6.79
N ILE A 116 -10.34 8.58 -6.99
CA ILE A 116 -10.71 9.66 -6.07
C ILE A 116 -12.22 9.69 -5.79
N ARG A 117 -12.99 8.69 -6.24
CA ARG A 117 -14.44 8.62 -6.01
C ARG A 117 -14.92 7.19 -5.75
N GLY A 118 -16.00 7.07 -4.97
CA GLY A 118 -16.63 5.78 -4.68
C GLY A 118 -15.81 4.89 -3.76
N ARG A 119 -16.22 3.62 -3.64
CA ARG A 119 -15.59 2.63 -2.75
C ARG A 119 -14.06 2.57 -2.95
N TRP A 120 -13.63 2.39 -4.20
CA TRP A 120 -12.21 2.28 -4.54
C TRP A 120 -11.44 3.58 -4.35
N GLY A 121 -12.06 4.73 -4.63
CA GLY A 121 -11.46 6.03 -4.32
C GLY A 121 -11.18 6.22 -2.83
N GLY A 122 -12.14 5.85 -1.98
CA GLY A 122 -11.97 5.91 -0.53
C GLY A 122 -10.84 5.03 -0.01
N PHE A 123 -10.76 3.77 -0.46
CA PHE A 123 -9.66 2.88 -0.10
C PHE A 123 -8.31 3.43 -0.56
N GLN A 124 -8.20 3.84 -1.83
CA GLN A 124 -6.95 4.39 -2.35
C GLN A 124 -6.56 5.71 -1.67
N THR A 125 -7.50 6.53 -1.24
CA THR A 125 -7.19 7.76 -0.48
C THR A 125 -6.56 7.45 0.87
N LEU A 126 -7.05 6.44 1.57
CA LEU A 126 -6.45 6.01 2.83
C LEU A 126 -5.08 5.35 2.60
N GLU A 127 -4.95 4.53 1.56
CA GLU A 127 -3.66 3.94 1.15
C GLU A 127 -2.62 5.00 0.82
N LYS A 128 -2.98 5.99 -0.01
CA LYS A 128 -2.14 7.16 -0.33
C LYS A 128 -1.69 7.87 0.95
N TRP A 129 -2.60 8.06 1.90
CA TRP A 129 -2.29 8.71 3.17
C TRP A 129 -1.31 7.92 4.05
N VAL A 130 -1.47 6.60 4.18
CA VAL A 130 -0.56 5.80 5.02
C VAL A 130 0.79 5.56 4.35
N THR A 131 0.85 5.49 3.02
CA THR A 131 2.10 5.19 2.28
C THR A 131 2.84 6.41 1.76
N GLY A 132 2.18 7.58 1.71
CA GLY A 132 2.71 8.77 1.04
C GLY A 132 2.65 8.71 -0.47
N ALA A 133 2.13 7.62 -1.05
CA ALA A 133 1.96 7.50 -2.49
C ALA A 133 0.89 8.47 -2.98
N PHE A 134 1.07 9.03 -4.18
CA PHE A 134 0.02 9.83 -4.85
C PHE A 134 -0.77 8.99 -5.87
N ALA A 135 -0.47 7.70 -5.94
CA ALA A 135 -1.18 6.66 -6.67
C ALA A 135 -1.59 5.56 -5.67
N GLY A 136 -2.72 4.88 -5.93
CA GLY A 136 -3.26 3.81 -5.07
C GLY A 136 -3.46 2.48 -5.81
N HIS A 137 -2.98 2.36 -7.05
CA HIS A 137 -2.87 1.08 -7.72
C HIS A 137 -1.82 1.14 -8.83
N THR A 138 -1.31 -0.01 -9.24
CA THR A 138 -0.29 -0.10 -10.28
C THR A 138 -0.54 -1.29 -11.20
N ALA A 139 -0.22 -1.11 -12.48
CA ALA A 139 -0.24 -2.16 -13.49
C ALA A 139 1.00 -2.06 -14.39
N VAL A 140 1.24 -3.05 -15.23
CA VAL A 140 2.37 -3.03 -16.17
C VAL A 140 1.96 -3.49 -17.57
N CYS A 141 2.50 -2.83 -18.58
CA CYS A 141 2.31 -3.17 -19.97
C CYS A 141 3.24 -4.32 -20.40
N LEU A 142 2.73 -5.27 -21.19
CA LEU A 142 3.50 -6.35 -21.79
C LEU A 142 3.09 -6.52 -23.26
N LYS A 143 4.07 -6.70 -24.16
CA LYS A 143 3.84 -7.07 -25.57
C LYS A 143 4.18 -8.53 -25.79
N ASP A 144 3.27 -9.28 -26.40
CA ASP A 144 3.56 -10.66 -26.79
C ASP A 144 4.39 -10.73 -28.09
N GLU A 145 4.75 -11.94 -28.51
CA GLU A 145 5.53 -12.19 -29.73
C GLU A 145 4.86 -11.67 -31.01
N ASN A 146 3.53 -11.48 -31.01
CA ASN A 146 2.77 -10.93 -32.13
C ASN A 146 2.66 -9.40 -32.06
N GLY A 147 3.22 -8.77 -31.03
CA GLY A 147 3.11 -7.33 -30.78
C GLY A 147 1.76 -6.91 -30.17
N THR A 148 0.94 -7.85 -29.72
CA THR A 148 -0.32 -7.55 -29.02
C THR A 148 0.01 -6.96 -27.65
N LEU A 149 -0.64 -5.85 -27.29
CA LEU A 149 -0.44 -5.19 -26.01
C LEU A 149 -1.40 -5.73 -24.95
N TRP A 150 -0.83 -6.09 -23.81
CA TRP A 150 -1.48 -6.62 -22.62
C TRP A 150 -1.19 -5.74 -21.42
N VAL A 151 -2.07 -5.77 -20.44
CA VAL A 151 -1.88 -5.16 -19.11
C VAL A 151 -1.91 -6.28 -18.08
N ALA A 152 -0.87 -6.35 -17.25
CA ALA A 152 -0.80 -7.27 -16.12
C ALA A 152 -0.86 -6.49 -14.80
N GLU A 153 -1.70 -6.92 -13.87
CA GLU A 153 -1.85 -6.28 -12.56
C GLU A 153 -2.26 -7.31 -11.48
N SER A 154 -1.90 -7.01 -10.23
CA SER A 154 -2.39 -7.75 -9.07
C SER A 154 -3.46 -6.91 -8.38
N GLY A 155 -4.62 -7.50 -8.07
CA GLY A 155 -5.77 -6.80 -7.50
C GLY A 155 -6.93 -6.65 -8.48
N TYR A 156 -6.92 -7.43 -9.56
CA TYR A 156 -8.02 -7.48 -10.52
C TYR A 156 -9.18 -8.31 -9.95
N GLU A 157 -10.37 -7.71 -9.88
CA GLU A 157 -11.57 -8.41 -9.40
C GLU A 157 -12.10 -9.38 -10.48
N ASN A 158 -12.03 -10.67 -10.21
CA ASN A 158 -12.54 -11.70 -11.11
C ASN A 158 -14.08 -11.80 -11.06
N LYS A 159 -14.67 -12.68 -11.89
CA LYS A 159 -16.14 -12.85 -11.95
C LYS A 159 -16.80 -13.35 -10.65
N LYS A 160 -16.01 -13.84 -9.69
CA LYS A 160 -16.47 -14.28 -8.36
C LYS A 160 -16.33 -13.19 -7.30
N GLY A 161 -15.78 -12.03 -7.65
CA GLY A 161 -15.48 -10.95 -6.70
C GLY A 161 -14.17 -11.16 -5.92
N GLU A 162 -13.31 -12.08 -6.37
CA GLU A 162 -12.00 -12.33 -5.75
C GLU A 162 -10.95 -11.45 -6.45
N GLU A 163 -10.07 -10.82 -5.68
CA GLU A 163 -8.92 -10.09 -6.22
C GLU A 163 -7.77 -11.04 -6.54
N VAL A 164 -7.36 -11.04 -7.81
CA VAL A 164 -6.34 -11.94 -8.34
C VAL A 164 -5.33 -11.19 -9.20
N ILE A 165 -4.25 -11.89 -9.55
CA ILE A 165 -3.33 -11.46 -10.59
C ILE A 165 -3.92 -11.80 -11.96
N ALA A 166 -4.09 -10.79 -12.80
CA ALA A 166 -4.67 -10.94 -14.13
C ALA A 166 -3.75 -10.38 -15.21
N ILE A 167 -3.90 -10.92 -16.42
CA ILE A 167 -3.29 -10.41 -17.65
C ILE A 167 -4.43 -10.25 -18.65
N VAL A 168 -4.71 -9.02 -19.04
CA VAL A 168 -5.87 -8.65 -19.86
C VAL A 168 -5.43 -7.90 -21.13
N PRO A 169 -6.12 -8.08 -22.28
CA PRO A 169 -5.82 -7.30 -23.46
C PRO A 169 -5.98 -5.79 -23.20
N TRP A 170 -5.08 -4.97 -23.74
CA TRP A 170 -5.11 -3.52 -23.56
C TRP A 170 -6.48 -2.90 -23.87
N ASP A 171 -7.14 -3.32 -24.95
CA ASP A 171 -8.43 -2.74 -25.35
C ASP A 171 -9.54 -3.02 -24.34
N GLU A 172 -9.49 -4.18 -23.68
CA GLU A 172 -10.42 -4.53 -22.62
C GLU A 172 -10.14 -3.68 -21.38
N TRP A 173 -8.89 -3.65 -20.92
CA TRP A 173 -8.46 -2.86 -19.76
C TRP A 173 -8.74 -1.37 -19.95
N TRP A 174 -8.37 -0.82 -21.10
CA TRP A 174 -8.59 0.59 -21.45
C TRP A 174 -10.08 0.92 -21.57
N GLY A 175 -10.87 0.00 -22.15
CA GLY A 175 -12.33 0.14 -22.22
C GLY A 175 -13.00 0.16 -20.84
N VAL A 176 -12.48 -0.58 -19.87
CA VAL A 176 -12.92 -0.54 -18.46
C VAL A 176 -12.50 0.77 -17.81
N ALA A 177 -11.22 1.17 -17.93
CA ALA A 177 -10.70 2.41 -17.36
C ALA A 177 -11.47 3.66 -17.83
N LEU A 178 -11.86 3.73 -19.11
CA LEU A 178 -12.66 4.83 -19.66
C LEU A 178 -14.10 4.90 -19.13
N LYS A 179 -14.64 3.78 -18.64
CA LYS A 179 -16.02 3.66 -18.11
C LYS A 179 -16.06 3.64 -16.59
N ASP A 180 -14.91 3.61 -15.93
CA ASP A 180 -14.80 3.54 -14.48
C ASP A 180 -15.36 4.83 -13.86
N ASP A 181 -16.41 4.67 -13.06
CA ASP A 181 -17.12 5.76 -12.42
C ASP A 181 -16.45 6.23 -11.11
N SER A 182 -15.31 5.65 -10.72
CA SER A 182 -14.47 6.13 -9.60
C SER A 182 -13.58 7.34 -9.94
N ASN A 183 -13.71 7.89 -11.16
CA ASN A 183 -12.90 8.98 -11.70
C ASN A 183 -11.40 8.67 -11.60
N PRO A 184 -10.89 7.72 -12.40
CA PRO A 184 -9.48 7.33 -12.36
C PRO A 184 -8.57 8.37 -13.03
N GLN A 185 -7.38 8.54 -12.46
CA GLN A 185 -6.21 9.16 -13.07
C GLN A 185 -5.22 8.05 -13.38
N VAL A 186 -4.66 8.05 -14.59
CA VAL A 186 -3.70 7.03 -15.02
C VAL A 186 -2.49 7.72 -15.63
N ALA A 187 -1.31 7.42 -15.10
CA ALA A 187 -0.02 7.80 -15.66
C ALA A 187 0.72 6.57 -16.18
N LEU A 188 1.26 6.68 -17.39
CA LEU A 188 2.17 5.74 -18.00
C LEU A 188 3.59 6.28 -17.83
N LEU A 189 4.45 5.47 -17.22
CA LEU A 189 5.85 5.77 -16.93
C LEU A 189 6.72 4.84 -17.79
N PRO A 190 7.26 5.32 -18.92
CA PRO A 190 8.08 4.48 -19.78
C PRO A 190 9.40 4.11 -19.10
N LEU A 191 9.89 2.88 -19.28
CA LEU A 191 11.26 2.55 -18.84
C LEU A 191 12.30 3.38 -19.59
N HIS A 192 13.33 3.85 -18.89
CA HIS A 192 14.48 4.53 -19.49
C HIS A 192 15.14 3.61 -20.54
N PRO A 193 15.62 4.11 -21.70
CA PRO A 193 16.23 3.31 -22.75
C PRO A 193 17.35 2.36 -22.26
N ASP A 194 18.19 2.79 -21.33
CA ASP A 194 19.28 1.95 -20.77
C ASP A 194 18.78 0.80 -19.87
N VAL A 195 17.60 0.98 -19.26
CA VAL A 195 16.93 -0.08 -18.49
C VAL A 195 16.25 -1.02 -19.48
N ARG A 196 15.53 -0.45 -20.45
CA ARG A 196 14.83 -1.19 -21.52
C ARG A 196 15.77 -2.09 -22.32
N SER A 197 16.98 -1.62 -22.64
CA SER A 197 17.96 -2.44 -23.38
C SER A 197 18.45 -3.67 -22.60
N ARG A 198 18.24 -3.71 -21.28
CA ARG A 198 18.60 -4.83 -20.40
C ARG A 198 17.37 -5.62 -19.92
N PHE A 199 16.17 -5.15 -20.22
CA PHE A 199 14.93 -5.78 -19.82
C PHE A 199 14.73 -7.09 -20.59
N ASN A 200 14.74 -8.22 -19.88
CA ASN A 200 14.50 -9.52 -20.46
C ASN A 200 12.99 -9.78 -20.59
N GLU A 201 12.42 -9.52 -21.76
CA GLU A 201 10.99 -9.68 -22.03
C GLU A 201 10.50 -11.12 -21.86
N SER A 202 11.31 -12.12 -22.24
CA SER A 202 10.94 -13.53 -22.08
C SER A 202 10.81 -13.91 -20.60
N ALA A 203 11.75 -13.49 -19.77
CA ALA A 203 11.71 -13.71 -18.32
C ALA A 203 10.55 -12.95 -17.65
N ALA A 204 10.26 -11.72 -18.09
CA ALA A 204 9.11 -10.96 -17.63
C ALA A 204 7.79 -11.70 -17.91
N TRP A 205 7.62 -12.23 -19.12
CA TRP A 205 6.45 -13.02 -19.50
C TRP A 205 6.36 -14.37 -18.79
N GLU A 206 7.48 -15.03 -18.53
CA GLU A 206 7.52 -16.26 -17.76
C GLU A 206 7.05 -16.01 -16.32
N PHE A 207 7.54 -14.95 -15.69
CA PHE A 207 7.11 -14.52 -14.36
C PHE A 207 5.62 -14.13 -14.34
N ALA A 208 5.17 -13.27 -15.25
CA ALA A 208 3.77 -12.84 -15.28
C ALA A 208 2.82 -14.03 -15.45
N ARG A 209 3.17 -15.01 -16.30
CA ARG A 209 2.38 -16.23 -16.50
C ARG A 209 2.41 -17.16 -15.29
N SER A 210 3.54 -17.25 -14.57
CA SER A 210 3.63 -18.08 -13.36
C SER A 210 2.76 -17.54 -12.22
N MET A 211 2.52 -16.22 -12.21
CA MET A 211 1.70 -15.54 -11.21
C MET A 211 0.22 -15.42 -11.61
N TYR A 212 -0.13 -15.62 -12.87
CA TYR A 212 -1.51 -15.48 -13.36
C TYR A 212 -2.51 -16.35 -12.56
N GLY A 213 -3.58 -15.73 -12.07
CA GLY A 213 -4.64 -16.36 -11.30
C GLY A 213 -4.33 -16.59 -9.82
N LYS A 214 -3.11 -16.24 -9.35
CA LYS A 214 -2.77 -16.27 -7.92
C LYS A 214 -3.46 -15.14 -7.15
N PRO A 215 -3.65 -15.28 -5.82
CA PRO A 215 -4.36 -14.29 -5.02
C PRO A 215 -3.58 -12.99 -4.84
N TYR A 216 -4.31 -11.92 -4.51
CA TYR A 216 -3.73 -10.66 -4.09
C TYR A 216 -2.96 -10.79 -2.76
N GLY A 217 -1.85 -10.05 -2.63
CA GLY A 217 -1.01 -10.03 -1.44
C GLY A 217 -1.62 -9.26 -0.27
N TYR A 218 -2.66 -9.80 0.37
CA TYR A 218 -3.20 -9.19 1.59
C TYR A 218 -2.28 -9.39 2.82
N HIS A 219 -1.57 -10.53 2.87
CA HIS A 219 -0.68 -10.91 3.96
C HIS A 219 0.50 -9.97 4.14
N ASN A 220 0.99 -9.37 3.05
CA ASN A 220 2.16 -8.49 3.06
C ASN A 220 1.81 -7.00 2.96
N MET A 221 0.60 -6.63 2.50
CA MET A 221 0.20 -5.23 2.30
C MET A 221 0.40 -4.36 3.55
N ILE A 222 0.08 -4.86 4.74
CA ILE A 222 0.24 -4.09 5.98
C ILE A 222 1.71 -3.93 6.37
N PHE A 223 2.56 -4.91 6.04
CA PHE A 223 3.98 -4.87 6.41
C PHE A 223 4.82 -4.02 5.47
N SER A 224 4.41 -3.87 4.20
CA SER A 224 5.12 -3.03 3.23
C SER A 224 5.09 -1.53 3.52
N TRP A 225 4.50 -1.08 4.64
CA TRP A 225 4.60 0.30 5.11
C TRP A 225 4.96 0.39 6.61
N ILE A 226 5.22 -0.74 7.29
CA ILE A 226 5.59 -0.78 8.71
C ILE A 226 7.07 -1.17 8.82
N ASP A 227 7.95 -0.27 8.43
CA ASP A 227 9.38 -0.58 8.32
C ASP A 227 10.19 -0.12 9.55
N THR A 228 9.64 0.77 10.38
CA THR A 228 10.30 1.32 11.59
C THR A 228 9.57 1.06 12.91
N MET A 229 10.22 1.33 14.04
CA MET A 229 9.65 1.04 15.37
C MET A 229 8.53 2.02 15.79
N SER A 230 8.45 3.21 15.19
CA SER A 230 7.58 4.29 15.65
C SER A 230 7.15 5.31 14.59
N GLU A 231 7.74 5.31 13.39
CA GLU A 231 7.58 6.38 12.39
C GLU A 231 6.91 5.87 11.08
N ASN A 232 5.92 5.00 11.21
CA ASN A 232 5.18 4.43 10.07
C ASN A 232 3.72 4.83 10.00
N TYR A 233 3.24 5.58 10.99
CA TYR A 233 1.81 5.71 11.24
C TYR A 233 1.41 7.19 11.23
N PRO A 234 0.34 7.54 10.49
CA PRO A 234 -0.23 8.86 10.59
C PRO A 234 -0.68 9.16 12.02
N PRO A 235 -0.28 10.30 12.62
CA PRO A 235 -0.80 10.69 13.93
C PRO A 235 -2.35 10.74 13.91
N PRO A 236 -3.05 10.17 14.92
CA PRO A 236 -2.53 9.69 16.21
C PRO A 236 -2.25 8.17 16.26
N LEU A 237 -2.17 7.47 15.12
CA LEU A 237 -1.93 6.03 15.09
C LEU A 237 -0.51 5.71 15.60
N ASP A 238 -0.38 4.69 16.44
CA ASP A 238 0.91 4.13 16.89
C ASP A 238 0.87 2.59 16.88
N ALA A 239 2.02 1.94 17.04
CA ALA A 239 2.14 0.48 16.98
C ALA A 239 1.25 -0.25 18.00
N ASN A 240 0.99 0.34 19.17
CA ASN A 240 0.11 -0.25 20.17
C ASN A 240 -1.35 -0.16 19.72
N LEU A 241 -1.75 0.90 19.00
CA LEU A 241 -3.10 1.01 18.45
C LEU A 241 -3.31 0.03 17.29
N VAL A 242 -2.27 -0.21 16.49
CA VAL A 242 -2.25 -1.27 15.47
C VAL A 242 -2.36 -2.65 16.12
N MET A 243 -1.58 -2.93 17.18
CA MET A 243 -1.74 -4.15 17.98
C MET A 243 -3.17 -4.31 18.53
N ALA A 244 -3.75 -3.26 19.10
CA ALA A 244 -5.12 -3.30 19.61
C ALA A 244 -6.14 -3.56 18.48
N ALA A 245 -6.00 -2.91 17.32
CA ALA A 245 -6.85 -3.13 16.17
C ALA A 245 -6.71 -4.56 15.61
N MET A 246 -5.49 -5.09 15.51
CA MET A 246 -5.20 -6.47 15.11
C MET A 246 -5.78 -7.48 16.10
N SER A 247 -5.62 -7.28 17.40
CA SER A 247 -6.24 -8.11 18.43
C SER A 247 -7.77 -8.10 18.36
N MET A 248 -8.38 -6.91 18.15
CA MET A 248 -9.83 -6.77 17.99
C MET A 248 -10.35 -7.52 16.77
N TRP A 249 -9.71 -7.32 15.61
CA TRP A 249 -10.14 -7.93 14.36
C TRP A 249 -9.88 -9.45 14.34
N THR A 250 -8.80 -9.91 14.97
CA THR A 250 -8.52 -11.35 15.17
C THR A 250 -9.62 -12.04 15.97
N ARG A 251 -10.19 -11.36 16.95
CA ARG A 251 -11.32 -11.89 17.74
C ARG A 251 -12.65 -11.82 16.99
N LEU A 252 -12.89 -10.76 16.23
CA LEU A 252 -14.16 -10.55 15.51
C LEU A 252 -14.27 -11.38 14.22
N GLN A 253 -13.16 -11.57 13.50
CA GLN A 253 -13.08 -12.25 12.21
C GLN A 253 -11.80 -13.11 12.11
N PRO A 254 -11.71 -14.21 12.89
CA PRO A 254 -10.46 -14.98 13.04
C PRO A 254 -9.93 -15.59 11.73
N HIS A 255 -10.81 -15.97 10.80
CA HIS A 255 -10.39 -16.50 9.51
C HIS A 255 -9.73 -15.42 8.62
N TYR A 256 -10.25 -14.18 8.65
CA TYR A 256 -9.67 -13.06 7.90
C TYR A 256 -8.37 -12.57 8.54
N ALA A 257 -8.29 -12.51 9.87
CA ALA A 257 -7.07 -12.11 10.57
C ALA A 257 -5.91 -13.10 10.36
N SER A 258 -6.22 -14.40 10.28
CA SER A 258 -5.22 -15.42 9.92
C SER A 258 -4.57 -15.10 8.57
N ASN A 259 -5.39 -14.69 7.61
CA ASN A 259 -4.99 -14.35 6.25
C ASN A 259 -4.42 -12.92 6.09
N MET A 260 -4.42 -12.10 7.14
CA MET A 260 -3.94 -10.71 7.06
C MET A 260 -2.63 -10.49 7.80
N TRP A 261 -2.36 -11.20 8.90
CA TRP A 261 -1.12 -11.01 9.65
C TRP A 261 -0.60 -12.22 10.42
N ASN A 262 -1.42 -13.20 10.84
CA ASN A 262 -0.89 -14.28 11.69
C ASN A 262 0.17 -15.10 10.95
N GLU A 263 -0.07 -15.50 9.71
CA GLU A 263 0.91 -16.27 8.94
C GLU A 263 2.19 -15.45 8.69
N ALA A 264 2.04 -14.17 8.37
CA ALA A 264 3.16 -13.25 8.13
C ALA A 264 4.02 -13.01 9.38
N LEU A 265 3.39 -12.91 10.56
CA LEU A 265 4.09 -12.81 11.84
C LEU A 265 4.78 -14.14 12.23
N ASN A 266 4.14 -15.27 11.93
CA ASN A 266 4.74 -16.60 12.12
C ASN A 266 5.97 -16.78 11.23
N LYS A 267 5.93 -16.38 9.97
CA LYS A 267 7.08 -16.39 9.04
C LYS A 267 8.26 -15.59 9.61
N ARG A 268 8.00 -14.38 10.11
CA ARG A 268 9.01 -13.51 10.76
C ARG A 268 9.62 -14.14 12.02
N LEU A 269 8.82 -14.89 12.79
CA LEU A 269 9.31 -15.66 13.93
C LEU A 269 9.94 -17.01 13.55
N GLY A 270 9.82 -17.48 12.31
CA GLY A 270 10.17 -18.85 11.94
C GLY A 270 9.35 -19.89 12.71
N THR A 271 8.09 -19.59 13.01
CA THR A 271 7.12 -20.49 13.65
C THR A 271 5.99 -20.84 12.69
N GLU A 272 5.13 -21.77 13.08
CA GLU A 272 3.96 -22.16 12.29
C GLU A 272 2.72 -22.22 13.18
N GLN A 273 1.59 -21.73 12.67
CA GLN A 273 0.25 -21.90 13.26
C GLN A 273 0.08 -21.34 14.68
N LEU A 274 0.95 -20.44 15.14
CA LEU A 274 0.68 -19.68 16.36
C LEU A 274 -0.42 -18.66 16.08
N ASP A 275 -1.38 -18.55 16.99
CA ASP A 275 -2.29 -17.40 17.01
C ASP A 275 -1.55 -16.15 17.49
N LEU A 276 -2.20 -14.98 17.42
CA LEU A 276 -1.58 -13.70 17.81
C LEU A 276 -1.06 -13.72 19.25
N HIS A 277 -1.73 -14.43 20.16
CA HIS A 277 -1.29 -14.60 21.54
C HIS A 277 0.00 -15.44 21.64
N GLY A 278 0.04 -16.57 20.95
CA GLY A 278 1.22 -17.43 20.85
C GLY A 278 2.41 -16.69 20.22
N ILE A 279 2.15 -15.88 19.18
CA ILE A 279 3.14 -15.01 18.54
C ILE A 279 3.74 -14.04 19.57
N ILE A 280 2.90 -13.31 20.32
CA ILE A 280 3.37 -12.34 21.32
C ILE A 280 4.19 -13.03 22.41
N SER A 281 3.68 -14.15 22.94
CA SER A 281 4.37 -14.93 23.97
C SER A 281 5.73 -15.45 23.49
N GLU A 282 5.81 -15.95 22.25
CA GLU A 282 7.04 -16.45 21.66
C GLU A 282 8.05 -15.33 21.36
N THR A 283 7.55 -14.17 20.93
CA THR A 283 8.35 -12.95 20.70
C THR A 283 9.03 -12.52 22.00
N GLU A 284 8.26 -12.46 23.09
CA GLU A 284 8.77 -12.14 24.43
C GLU A 284 9.76 -13.20 24.94
N ARG A 285 9.47 -14.50 24.73
CA ARG A 285 10.38 -15.60 25.08
C ARG A 285 11.75 -15.47 24.40
N ARG A 286 11.78 -14.87 23.20
CA ARG A 286 13.02 -14.59 22.45
C ARG A 286 13.67 -13.26 22.81
N GLY A 287 13.12 -12.51 23.77
CA GLY A 287 13.64 -11.22 24.20
C GLY A 287 13.47 -10.11 23.16
N MET A 288 12.51 -10.26 22.25
CA MET A 288 12.15 -9.29 21.22
C MET A 288 10.87 -8.56 21.63
N SER A 289 10.72 -7.29 21.23
CA SER A 289 9.45 -6.56 21.33
C SER A 289 8.57 -6.82 20.11
N PHE A 290 7.25 -6.70 20.25
CA PHE A 290 6.35 -6.87 19.10
C PHE A 290 6.65 -5.88 17.95
N ASN A 291 7.04 -4.65 18.27
CA ASN A 291 7.46 -3.68 17.25
C ASN A 291 8.69 -4.17 16.47
N GLN A 292 9.69 -4.77 17.15
CA GLN A 292 10.85 -5.36 16.46
C GLN A 292 10.47 -6.54 15.57
N LEU A 293 9.43 -7.30 15.95
CA LEU A 293 8.90 -8.34 15.08
C LEU A 293 8.31 -7.75 13.81
N LEU A 294 7.54 -6.67 13.91
CA LEU A 294 6.92 -6.00 12.76
C LEU A 294 7.96 -5.48 11.75
N THR A 295 9.14 -5.03 12.23
CA THR A 295 10.21 -4.50 11.37
C THR A 295 11.08 -5.58 10.71
N ILE A 296 10.78 -6.87 10.87
CA ILE A 296 11.49 -7.92 10.12
C ILE A 296 11.00 -7.89 8.66
N PRO A 297 11.89 -7.68 7.68
CA PRO A 297 11.47 -7.51 6.29
C PRO A 297 10.75 -8.74 5.74
N GLU A 298 9.65 -8.50 5.02
CA GLU A 298 9.01 -9.51 4.19
C GLU A 298 10.01 -10.03 3.14
N GLN A 299 9.96 -11.32 2.86
CA GLN A 299 10.83 -11.94 1.86
C GLN A 299 10.02 -12.32 0.63
N ASP A 300 10.51 -11.97 -0.57
CA ASP A 300 9.83 -12.23 -1.85
C ASP A 300 9.53 -13.73 -2.09
N GLU A 301 10.28 -14.62 -1.44
CA GLU A 301 10.13 -16.07 -1.54
C GLU A 301 9.16 -16.68 -0.53
N TRP A 302 8.60 -15.88 0.38
CA TRP A 302 7.59 -16.39 1.30
C TRP A 302 6.29 -16.70 0.55
N GLU A 303 5.82 -17.94 0.75
CA GLU A 303 4.50 -18.39 0.30
C GLU A 303 3.58 -18.62 1.51
N TYR A 304 2.32 -18.22 1.37
CA TYR A 304 1.28 -18.32 2.39
C TYR A 304 0.38 -19.54 2.13
N SER A 305 -0.54 -19.83 3.06
CA SER A 305 -1.44 -20.99 2.95
C SER A 305 -2.37 -20.95 1.73
N ASP A 306 -2.66 -19.76 1.22
CA ASP A 306 -3.41 -19.50 -0.02
C ASP A 306 -2.50 -19.43 -1.27
N GLY A 307 -1.20 -19.64 -1.11
CA GLY A 307 -0.19 -19.73 -2.15
C GLY A 307 0.71 -18.49 -2.23
N LYS A 308 1.50 -18.42 -3.30
CA LYS A 308 2.32 -17.23 -3.60
C LYS A 308 1.39 -16.07 -3.97
N SER A 309 1.57 -14.92 -3.33
CA SER A 309 0.74 -13.73 -3.52
C SER A 309 1.60 -12.48 -3.52
N THR A 310 1.14 -11.43 -4.19
CA THR A 310 1.87 -10.15 -4.28
C THR A 310 0.88 -8.99 -4.33
N THR A 311 1.21 -7.86 -3.71
CA THR A 311 0.48 -6.59 -3.90
C THR A 311 0.65 -6.09 -5.33
N CYS A 312 -0.12 -5.06 -5.72
CA CYS A 312 -0.08 -4.48 -7.06
C CYS A 312 1.34 -4.07 -7.49
N VAL A 313 2.09 -3.37 -6.64
CA VAL A 313 3.43 -2.89 -6.95
C VAL A 313 4.49 -3.98 -6.84
N ALA A 314 4.41 -4.83 -5.80
CA ALA A 314 5.35 -5.94 -5.61
C ALA A 314 5.32 -6.92 -6.79
N PHE A 315 4.14 -7.15 -7.38
CA PHE A 315 4.01 -7.96 -8.61
C PHE A 315 4.88 -7.41 -9.75
N ILE A 316 4.78 -6.11 -10.03
CA ILE A 316 5.49 -5.47 -11.13
C ILE A 316 6.99 -5.46 -10.84
N LEU A 317 7.38 -5.14 -9.62
CA LEU A 317 8.79 -5.09 -9.25
C LEU A 317 9.43 -6.48 -9.19
N ALA A 318 8.68 -7.52 -8.82
CA ALA A 318 9.16 -8.90 -8.89
C ALA A 318 9.37 -9.33 -10.35
N MET A 319 8.47 -8.89 -11.25
CA MET A 319 8.66 -9.06 -12.69
C MET A 319 9.90 -8.31 -13.19
N TYR A 320 10.14 -7.08 -12.72
CA TYR A 320 11.35 -6.31 -13.03
C TYR A 320 12.63 -6.99 -12.50
N LYS A 321 12.58 -7.59 -11.30
CA LYS A 321 13.67 -8.43 -10.77
C LYS A 321 13.96 -9.59 -11.70
N ALA A 322 12.95 -10.36 -12.08
CA ALA A 322 13.07 -11.48 -13.01
C ALA A 322 13.59 -11.04 -14.39
N ALA A 323 13.19 -9.84 -14.84
CA ALA A 323 13.61 -9.25 -16.11
C ALA A 323 15.02 -8.60 -16.06
N GLY A 324 15.70 -8.61 -14.91
CA GLY A 324 17.07 -8.11 -14.75
C GLY A 324 17.20 -6.59 -14.54
N VAL A 325 16.11 -5.87 -14.27
CA VAL A 325 16.10 -4.41 -14.06
C VAL A 325 16.95 -4.00 -12.85
N PHE A 326 16.91 -4.80 -11.79
CA PHE A 326 17.57 -4.49 -10.52
C PHE A 326 19.02 -4.96 -10.41
N ALA A 327 19.62 -5.51 -11.47
CA ALA A 327 21.01 -5.96 -11.43
C ALA A 327 21.97 -4.78 -11.11
N PRO A 328 22.96 -4.95 -10.19
CA PRO A 328 23.37 -6.21 -9.55
C PRO A 328 22.68 -6.53 -8.20
N PHE A 329 21.69 -5.74 -7.79
CA PHE A 329 21.05 -5.82 -6.47
C PHE A 329 19.86 -6.79 -6.41
N THR A 330 19.61 -7.57 -7.46
CA THR A 330 18.46 -8.48 -7.59
C THR A 330 18.24 -9.34 -6.34
N GLU A 331 19.30 -9.95 -5.79
CA GLU A 331 19.21 -10.83 -4.62
C GLU A 331 19.05 -10.09 -3.29
N SER A 332 19.43 -8.80 -3.25
CA SER A 332 19.46 -8.00 -2.02
C SER A 332 18.25 -7.09 -1.83
N ILE A 333 17.39 -6.95 -2.85
CA ILE A 333 16.18 -6.12 -2.78
C ILE A 333 15.00 -7.04 -2.54
N GLN A 334 14.24 -6.83 -1.46
CA GLN A 334 12.94 -7.46 -1.24
C GLN A 334 11.85 -6.52 -1.77
N VAL A 335 11.25 -6.84 -2.92
CA VAL A 335 10.26 -5.94 -3.54
C VAL A 335 8.91 -5.99 -2.85
N THR A 336 8.67 -6.98 -1.99
CA THR A 336 7.54 -6.99 -1.07
C THR A 336 7.54 -5.86 -0.05
N GLU A 337 8.69 -5.22 0.19
CA GLU A 337 8.83 -4.06 1.09
C GLU A 337 8.55 -2.73 0.38
N PHE A 338 8.25 -2.73 -0.93
CA PHE A 338 8.08 -1.49 -1.67
C PHE A 338 6.62 -1.03 -1.62
N THR A 339 6.42 0.24 -1.33
CA THR A 339 5.15 0.92 -1.60
C THR A 339 5.07 1.39 -3.06
N ILE A 340 3.89 1.85 -3.48
CA ILE A 340 3.71 2.51 -4.78
C ILE A 340 4.59 3.76 -4.88
N ARG A 341 4.85 4.45 -3.75
CA ARG A 341 5.73 5.62 -3.70
C ARG A 341 7.15 5.25 -4.08
N ASP A 342 7.70 4.24 -3.44
CA ASP A 342 9.04 3.74 -3.76
C ASP A 342 9.12 3.29 -5.22
N ALA A 343 8.04 2.64 -5.68
CA ALA A 343 7.65 2.42 -7.07
C ALA A 343 8.14 3.46 -8.07
N TYR A 344 7.47 4.60 -8.06
CA TYR A 344 7.70 5.66 -9.03
C TYR A 344 8.93 6.51 -8.72
N MET A 345 9.52 6.39 -7.52
CA MET A 345 10.75 7.09 -7.14
C MET A 345 12.00 6.43 -7.71
N LEU A 346 11.93 5.14 -8.07
CA LEU A 346 13.01 4.43 -8.72
C LEU A 346 13.48 5.14 -9.99
N ARG A 347 14.78 5.37 -10.10
CA ARG A 347 15.44 6.01 -11.23
C ARG A 347 15.62 5.05 -12.42
N ILE A 348 14.52 4.47 -12.87
CA ILE A 348 14.46 3.47 -13.94
C ILE A 348 13.55 3.91 -15.10
N PHE A 349 12.86 5.05 -14.96
CA PHE A 349 11.91 5.58 -15.93
C PHE A 349 12.52 6.68 -16.80
N GLU A 350 11.90 6.95 -17.93
CA GLU A 350 12.26 8.06 -18.80
C GLU A 350 11.87 9.39 -18.15
N ASP A 351 12.82 10.32 -18.11
CA ASP A 351 12.67 11.69 -17.62
C ASP A 351 12.98 12.74 -18.69
N ASN A 352 13.52 12.34 -19.84
CA ASN A 352 13.70 13.20 -20.99
C ASN A 352 12.42 13.29 -21.81
N ARG A 353 11.73 14.41 -21.65
CA ARG A 353 10.47 14.74 -22.36
C ARG A 353 10.58 14.65 -23.88
N THR A 354 11.76 14.82 -24.49
CA THR A 354 11.93 14.69 -25.95
C THR A 354 11.90 13.24 -26.44
N ARG A 355 12.03 12.26 -25.54
CA ARG A 355 11.97 10.82 -25.85
C ARG A 355 10.59 10.21 -25.56
N LEU A 356 9.72 10.95 -24.86
CA LEU A 356 8.36 10.51 -24.61
C LEU A 356 7.54 10.47 -25.92
N PRO A 357 6.52 9.58 -26.02
CA PRO A 357 5.68 9.51 -27.20
C PRO A 357 5.02 10.85 -27.54
N GLY A 358 4.84 11.17 -28.83
CA GLY A 358 4.28 12.46 -29.24
C GLY A 358 2.85 12.75 -28.73
N TRP A 359 2.10 11.73 -28.29
CA TRP A 359 0.78 11.86 -27.69
C TRP A 359 0.78 12.03 -26.16
N CYS A 360 1.94 11.89 -25.50
CA CYS A 360 2.15 11.91 -24.04
C CYS A 360 1.92 13.28 -23.36
N ASN A 361 1.23 14.19 -24.03
CA ASN A 361 1.10 15.62 -23.79
C ASN A 361 2.36 16.46 -24.11
N GLY A 362 2.20 17.32 -25.12
CA GLY A 362 3.08 18.44 -25.39
C GLY A 362 2.81 19.59 -24.42
N ASP A 363 3.82 19.98 -23.66
CA ASP A 363 4.00 21.20 -22.84
C ASP A 363 2.89 21.74 -21.90
N ALA A 364 1.61 21.39 -22.06
CA ALA A 364 0.48 22.01 -21.37
C ALA A 364 0.39 21.62 -19.88
N ASP A 365 0.60 20.33 -19.55
CA ASP A 365 0.56 19.86 -18.16
C ASP A 365 1.93 19.92 -17.47
N GLY A 366 3.03 20.02 -18.23
CA GLY A 366 4.40 20.11 -17.71
C GLY A 366 4.86 18.90 -16.89
N LEU A 367 4.25 17.73 -17.07
CA LEU A 367 4.64 16.50 -16.37
C LEU A 367 5.89 15.85 -17.01
N PRO A 368 6.75 15.19 -16.20
CA PRO A 368 7.90 14.44 -16.71
C PRO A 368 7.53 13.05 -17.25
N PHE A 369 6.26 12.67 -17.22
CA PHE A 369 5.71 11.38 -17.65
C PHE A 369 4.35 11.55 -18.38
N CYS A 370 3.81 10.46 -18.90
CA CYS A 370 2.58 10.47 -19.70
C CYS A 370 1.34 10.29 -18.83
N GLN A 371 0.60 11.36 -18.52
CA GLN A 371 -0.72 11.17 -17.93
C GLN A 371 -1.78 10.91 -19.00
N ILE A 372 -2.15 9.63 -19.13
CA ILE A 372 -3.00 9.13 -20.23
C ILE A 372 -4.50 9.19 -19.94
N LEU A 373 -4.90 9.25 -18.66
CA LEU A 373 -6.31 9.39 -18.24
C LEU A 373 -6.44 10.31 -17.02
N GLY A 374 -7.58 10.99 -16.92
CA GLY A 374 -8.08 11.60 -15.69
C GLY A 374 -8.20 13.12 -15.72
N GLU A 375 -9.19 13.61 -14.98
CA GLU A 375 -9.52 15.04 -14.84
C GLU A 375 -8.47 15.83 -14.06
N TYR A 376 -7.74 15.17 -13.15
CA TYR A 376 -6.82 15.81 -12.20
C TYR A 376 -5.38 15.39 -12.45
N LYS A 377 -4.45 16.34 -12.31
CA LYS A 377 -3.03 16.17 -12.55
C LYS A 377 -2.42 15.25 -11.50
N MET A 378 -1.76 14.19 -11.94
CA MET A 378 -0.95 13.33 -11.08
C MET A 378 0.41 13.98 -10.84
N GLU A 379 0.81 14.13 -9.57
CA GLU A 379 2.05 14.82 -9.22
C GLU A 379 3.26 13.88 -9.08
N LEU A 380 3.05 12.64 -8.63
CA LEU A 380 4.10 11.64 -8.32
C LEU A 380 5.37 12.29 -7.73
N PRO A 381 5.32 12.76 -6.47
CA PRO A 381 6.45 13.44 -5.83
C PRO A 381 7.73 12.62 -5.89
N GLU A 382 8.89 13.26 -6.11
CA GLU A 382 10.19 12.56 -6.22
C GLU A 382 10.27 11.50 -7.34
N TYR A 383 9.39 11.58 -8.34
CA TYR A 383 9.44 10.72 -9.53
C TYR A 383 10.87 10.60 -10.11
N ASN A 384 11.33 9.36 -10.29
CA ASN A 384 12.57 9.00 -10.96
C ASN A 384 13.84 9.59 -10.32
N THR A 385 13.91 9.71 -8.99
CA THR A 385 15.02 10.36 -8.28
C THR A 385 16.02 9.39 -7.65
N ILE A 386 15.61 8.18 -7.26
CA ILE A 386 16.42 7.29 -6.43
C ILE A 386 17.01 6.13 -7.25
N GLN A 387 18.32 6.03 -7.27
CA GLN A 387 19.00 4.88 -7.87
C GLN A 387 18.78 3.62 -7.01
N PRO A 388 18.47 2.45 -7.60
CA PRO A 388 18.41 1.20 -6.84
C PRO A 388 19.74 0.90 -6.11
N TYR A 389 19.65 0.38 -4.89
CA TYR A 389 20.78 -0.15 -4.09
C TYR A 389 20.33 -1.34 -3.25
N ALA A 390 21.30 -2.05 -2.66
CA ALA A 390 21.06 -3.22 -1.82
C ALA A 390 20.23 -2.89 -0.58
N ASN A 391 19.28 -3.77 -0.22
CA ASN A 391 18.45 -3.66 0.99
C ASN A 391 17.60 -2.38 1.06
N MET A 392 17.28 -1.80 -0.11
CA MET A 392 16.41 -0.65 -0.25
C MET A 392 15.02 -0.96 0.32
N ASN A 393 14.44 0.01 1.04
CA ASN A 393 13.10 -0.05 1.64
C ASN A 393 12.91 -0.94 2.88
N GLU A 394 13.93 -1.67 3.34
CA GLU A 394 13.79 -2.54 4.52
C GLU A 394 13.73 -1.78 5.86
N ASN A 395 14.00 -0.47 5.89
CA ASN A 395 14.09 0.33 7.12
C ASN A 395 13.62 1.79 6.89
N CYS A 396 12.50 1.95 6.19
CA CYS A 396 12.05 3.21 5.63
C CYS A 396 10.78 3.77 6.30
N PRO A 397 10.87 4.81 7.13
CA PRO A 397 9.67 5.38 7.72
C PRO A 397 8.78 6.01 6.64
N SER A 398 7.47 5.80 6.78
CA SER A 398 6.45 6.48 5.97
C SER A 398 5.48 7.22 6.90
N SER A 399 5.90 8.42 7.32
CA SER A 399 5.11 9.27 8.22
C SER A 399 4.59 10.52 7.51
N PRO A 400 3.27 10.75 7.46
CA PRO A 400 2.72 12.02 7.00
C PRO A 400 3.09 13.18 7.95
N PRO A 401 3.01 14.43 7.47
CA PRO A 401 2.58 14.83 6.13
C PRO A 401 3.73 14.93 5.11
N THR A 402 4.99 14.85 5.55
CA THR A 402 6.16 15.10 4.68
C THR A 402 6.72 13.85 4.03
N TYR A 403 6.54 12.68 4.65
CA TYR A 403 7.07 11.40 4.15
C TYR A 403 8.59 11.47 3.89
N ASP A 404 9.29 12.17 4.79
CA ASP A 404 10.73 12.40 4.69
C ASP A 404 11.48 11.06 4.66
N ARG A 405 12.25 10.84 3.60
CA ARG A 405 13.05 9.62 3.41
C ARG A 405 14.45 9.80 4.02
N PRO A 406 14.82 9.08 5.09
CA PRO A 406 16.14 9.20 5.70
C PRO A 406 17.27 8.72 4.77
N LEU A 407 18.51 9.12 5.05
CA LEU A 407 19.67 8.59 4.35
C LEU A 407 19.85 7.09 4.69
N ARG A 408 19.94 6.24 3.65
CA ARG A 408 20.07 4.75 3.74
C ARG A 408 18.80 3.99 4.10
N CYS A 409 17.68 4.69 4.15
CA CYS A 409 16.43 4.11 3.67
C CYS A 409 16.63 3.91 2.16
#